data_AF-A0AAV0EFJ3-F1
#
_entry.id   AF-A0AAV0EFJ3-F1
#
_cell.length_a   1.000
_cell.length_b   1.000
_cell.length_c   1.000
_cell.angle_alpha   90.00
_cell.angle_beta   90.00
_cell.angle_gamma   90.00
#
_symmetry.space_group_name_H-M   'P 1'
#
loop_
_entity.id
_entity.type
_entity.pdbx_description
1 polymer ?
#
loop_
_entity_poly.entity_id
_entity_poly.type
_entity_poly.pdbx_seq_one_letter_code
_entity_poly.pdbx_strand_id
1 'polypeptide(L)'
;MAAVHNRKFDERPIVVLNEAGQPIGPTPALVREFSRFLGTMARDSKLAPLNYVTWHKVPKNKLDKMWNYVMEKYVVPIEGKRWVFATLNDLWRVHKSRLKKNHFYKYKTVQQRWEN
;
A
#
# COMPACT_ATOMS: atom_id res chain seq x y z
N MET A 1 5.46 -2.40 13.51
CA MET A 1 4.43 -2.12 12.48
C MET A 1 3.04 -2.61 12.89
N ALA A 2 2.90 -3.62 13.75
CA ALA A 2 1.58 -4.07 14.25
C ALA A 2 0.77 -2.97 14.98
N ALA A 3 1.44 -2.01 15.63
CA ALA A 3 0.79 -0.93 16.37
C ALA A 3 -0.15 -0.07 15.51
N VAL A 4 0.17 0.19 14.23
CA VAL A 4 -0.68 1.01 13.35
C VAL A 4 -1.98 0.28 13.01
N HIS A 5 -1.92 -1.03 12.78
CA HIS A 5 -3.09 -1.83 12.42
C HIS A 5 -4.08 -1.99 13.60
N ASN A 6 -3.58 -1.92 14.83
CA ASN A 6 -4.38 -1.98 16.07
C ASN A 6 -4.83 -0.60 16.58
N ARG A 7 -4.47 0.49 15.89
CA ARG A 7 -4.86 1.85 16.29
C ARG A 7 -6.38 2.02 16.29
N LYS A 8 -6.90 2.62 17.37
CA LYS A 8 -8.31 2.98 17.52
C LYS A 8 -8.66 4.20 16.65
N PHE A 9 -9.94 4.34 16.33
CA PHE A 9 -10.43 5.43 15.48
C PHE A 9 -10.19 6.82 16.09
N ASP A 10 -10.26 6.95 17.41
CA ASP A 10 -10.11 8.24 18.09
C ASP A 10 -8.64 8.69 18.22
N GLU A 11 -7.70 7.77 18.04
CA GLU A 11 -6.25 8.00 18.16
C GLU A 11 -5.58 8.25 16.80
N ARG A 12 -6.36 8.42 15.72
CA ARG A 12 -5.84 8.57 14.36
C ARG A 12 -5.08 9.90 14.22
N PRO A 13 -3.79 9.86 13.85
CA PRO A 13 -3.04 11.07 13.59
C PRO A 13 -3.53 11.75 12.30
N ILE A 14 -3.51 13.08 12.31
CA ILE A 14 -3.84 13.92 11.16
C ILE A 14 -2.62 14.00 10.25
N VAL A 15 -2.81 13.76 8.96
CA VAL A 15 -1.78 13.90 7.94
C VAL A 15 -1.90 15.28 7.31
N VAL A 16 -0.89 16.12 7.50
CA VAL A 16 -0.79 17.45 6.88
C VAL A 16 -0.20 17.29 5.49
N LEU A 17 -0.88 17.88 4.50
CA LEU A 17 -0.49 17.81 3.09
C LEU A 17 0.10 19.15 2.63
N ASN A 18 0.94 19.11 1.59
CA ASN A 18 1.31 20.28 0.81
C ASN A 18 0.27 20.58 -0.30
N GLU A 19 0.50 21.64 -1.07
CA GLU A 19 -0.36 22.04 -2.20
C GLU A 19 -0.48 20.95 -3.29
N ALA A 20 0.51 20.06 -3.41
CA ALA A 20 0.49 18.94 -4.32
C ALA A 20 -0.22 17.68 -3.74
N GLY A 21 -0.79 17.77 -2.53
CA GLY A 21 -1.47 16.66 -1.85
C GLY A 21 -0.50 15.62 -1.26
N GLN A 22 0.78 15.94 -1.12
CA GLN A 22 1.79 15.03 -0.55
C GLN A 22 1.91 15.23 0.97
N PRO A 23 2.10 14.16 1.76
CA PRO A 23 2.22 14.26 3.20
C PRO A 23 3.55 14.92 3.61
N ILE A 24 3.45 16.02 4.36
CA ILE A 24 4.60 16.79 4.87
C ILE A 24 4.70 16.77 6.40
N GLY A 25 3.63 16.46 7.13
CA GLY A 25 3.64 16.57 8.59
C GLY A 25 2.42 15.96 9.27
N PRO A 26 2.26 16.17 10.60
CA PRO A 26 2.95 17.14 11.46
C PRO A 26 4.40 16.80 11.86
N THR A 27 4.86 15.56 11.71
CA THR A 27 6.23 15.16 12.09
C THR A 27 6.84 14.23 11.03
N PRO A 28 8.15 14.33 10.73
CA PRO A 28 8.81 13.41 9.77
C PRO A 28 8.65 11.93 10.14
N ALA A 29 8.59 11.63 11.44
CA ALA A 29 8.35 10.28 11.94
C ALA A 29 6.97 9.74 11.51
N LEU A 30 5.93 10.58 11.53
CA LEU A 30 4.58 10.21 11.09
C LEU A 30 4.54 9.99 9.59
N VAL A 31 5.12 10.89 8.79
CA VAL A 31 5.15 10.74 7.32
C VAL A 31 5.84 9.43 6.91
N ARG A 32 6.93 9.08 7.62
CA ARG A 32 7.64 7.81 7.44
C ARG A 32 6.81 6.61 7.88
N GLU A 33 6.09 6.71 9.00
CA GLU A 33 5.17 5.66 9.45
C GLU A 33 4.04 5.44 8.45
N PHE A 34 3.44 6.52 7.96
CA PHE A 34 2.36 6.49 6.97
C PHE A 34 2.82 5.82 5.67
N SER A 35 3.98 6.21 5.14
CA SER A 35 4.59 5.56 3.97
C SER A 35 4.85 4.06 4.20
N ARG A 36 5.29 3.67 5.40
CA ARG A 36 5.51 2.26 5.76
C ARG A 36 4.20 1.48 5.85
N PHE A 37 3.16 2.08 6.41
CA PHE A 37 1.81 1.52 6.48
C PHE A 37 1.23 1.27 5.08
N LEU A 38 1.34 2.23 4.16
CA LEU A 38 0.95 2.00 2.76
C LEU A 38 1.73 0.82 2.14
N GLY A 39 3.01 0.68 2.52
CA GLY A 39 3.84 -0.45 2.13
C GLY A 39 3.39 -1.80 2.67
N THR A 40 2.78 -1.87 3.86
CA THR A 40 2.21 -3.13 4.38
C THR A 40 0.93 -3.48 3.64
N MET A 41 0.06 -2.49 3.39
CA MET A 41 -1.17 -2.67 2.60
C MET A 41 -0.89 -3.16 1.17
N ALA A 42 0.10 -2.57 0.49
CA ALA A 42 0.47 -2.95 -0.88
C ALA A 42 1.03 -4.37 -1.01
N ARG A 43 1.42 -5.00 0.11
CA ARG A 43 1.93 -6.38 0.19
C ARG A 43 0.90 -7.37 0.70
N ASP A 44 -0.22 -6.89 1.24
CA ASP A 44 -1.30 -7.75 1.72
C ASP A 44 -2.05 -8.34 0.51
N SER A 45 -2.01 -9.66 0.36
CA SER A 45 -2.64 -10.35 -0.77
C SER A 45 -4.17 -10.24 -0.79
N LYS A 46 -4.82 -9.98 0.36
CA LYS A 46 -6.27 -9.79 0.45
C LYS A 46 -6.66 -8.42 -0.09
N LEU A 47 -5.91 -7.39 0.31
CA LEU A 47 -6.13 -5.99 -0.09
C LEU A 47 -5.63 -5.71 -1.51
N ALA A 48 -4.38 -6.09 -1.80
CA ALA A 48 -3.68 -5.80 -3.04
C ALA A 48 -3.18 -7.09 -3.75
N PRO A 49 -4.09 -7.90 -4.33
CA PRO A 49 -3.72 -9.15 -5.00
C PRO A 49 -2.72 -8.96 -6.14
N LEU A 50 -1.81 -9.91 -6.31
CA LEU A 50 -0.80 -9.90 -7.39
C LEU A 50 -1.30 -10.53 -8.70
N ASN A 51 -2.48 -11.15 -8.69
CA ASN A 51 -3.07 -11.84 -9.85
C ASN A 51 -3.57 -10.88 -10.94
N TYR A 52 -3.77 -9.60 -10.62
CA TYR A 52 -4.08 -8.58 -11.64
C TYR A 52 -2.84 -8.22 -12.44
N VAL A 53 -2.99 -8.08 -13.76
CA VAL A 53 -1.87 -7.72 -14.65
C VAL A 53 -1.36 -6.31 -14.32
N THR A 54 -2.28 -5.35 -14.24
CA THR A 54 -2.02 -3.94 -13.93
C THR A 54 -2.90 -3.45 -12.78
N TRP A 55 -2.44 -2.40 -12.09
CA TRP A 55 -3.18 -1.78 -10.97
C TRP A 55 -4.56 -1.26 -11.39
N HIS A 56 -4.69 -0.72 -12.60
CA HIS A 56 -5.96 -0.24 -13.15
C HIS A 56 -7.02 -1.35 -13.34
N LYS A 57 -6.62 -2.63 -13.32
CA LYS A 57 -7.54 -3.77 -13.35
C LYS A 57 -7.99 -4.20 -11.95
N VAL A 58 -7.46 -3.61 -10.88
CA VAL A 58 -7.94 -3.86 -9.52
C VAL A 58 -9.36 -3.28 -9.41
N PRO A 59 -10.35 -4.09 -9.01
CA PRO A 59 -11.73 -3.65 -8.89
C PRO A 59 -11.90 -2.44 -7.96
N LYS A 60 -12.81 -1.52 -8.32
CA LYS A 60 -13.08 -0.29 -7.54
C LYS A 60 -13.40 -0.59 -6.07
N ASN A 61 -14.21 -1.62 -5.80
CA ASN A 61 -14.53 -2.03 -4.43
C ASN A 61 -13.31 -2.38 -3.57
N LYS A 62 -12.21 -2.88 -4.15
CA LYS A 62 -10.95 -3.12 -3.43
C LYS A 62 -10.19 -1.83 -3.20
N LEU A 63 -10.16 -0.93 -4.18
CA LEU A 63 -9.59 0.40 -4.02
C LEU A 63 -10.33 1.18 -2.91
N ASP A 64 -11.65 1.10 -2.87
CA ASP A 64 -12.47 1.74 -1.84
C ASP A 64 -12.23 1.11 -0.45
N LYS A 65 -12.11 -0.22 -0.38
CA LYS A 65 -11.71 -0.90 0.89
C LYS A 65 -10.34 -0.45 1.38
N MET A 66 -9.35 -0.31 0.48
CA MET A 66 -8.04 0.21 0.83
C MET A 66 -8.12 1.66 1.32
N TRP A 67 -8.90 2.51 0.63
CA TRP A 67 -9.09 3.89 1.05
C TRP A 67 -9.77 4.01 2.42
N ASN A 68 -10.84 3.24 2.64
CA ASN A 68 -11.53 3.20 3.92
C ASN A 68 -10.59 2.74 5.04
N TYR A 69 -9.72 1.77 4.76
CA TYR A 69 -8.73 1.31 5.73
C TYR A 69 -7.67 2.36 6.06
N VAL A 70 -7.24 3.14 5.06
CA VAL A 70 -6.36 4.30 5.29
C VAL A 70 -7.06 5.31 6.20
N MET A 71 -8.31 5.66 5.87
CA MET A 71 -9.11 6.58 6.67
C MET A 71 -9.39 6.05 8.08
N GLU A 72 -9.49 4.73 8.26
CA GLU A 72 -9.66 4.11 9.59
C GLU A 72 -8.41 4.24 10.48
N LYS A 73 -7.22 4.48 9.91
CA LYS A 73 -5.97 4.56 10.67
C LYS A 73 -5.33 5.94 10.69
N TYR A 74 -5.73 6.82 9.77
CA TYR A 74 -5.21 8.17 9.61
C TYR A 74 -6.34 9.12 9.23
N VAL A 75 -6.25 10.39 9.65
CA VAL A 75 -7.11 11.45 9.13
C VAL A 75 -6.38 12.09 7.95
N VAL A 76 -6.78 11.71 6.73
CA VAL A 76 -6.15 12.19 5.49
C VAL A 76 -7.14 13.08 4.75
N PRO A 77 -6.77 14.33 4.40
CA PRO A 77 -7.59 15.17 3.54
C PRO A 77 -7.84 14.53 2.17
N ILE A 78 -8.96 14.84 1.53
CA ILE A 78 -9.37 14.17 0.28
C ILE A 78 -8.40 14.46 -0.88
N GLU A 79 -7.72 15.59 -0.82
CA GLU A 79 -6.66 16.04 -1.73
C GLU A 79 -5.50 15.03 -1.76
N GLY A 80 -5.23 14.37 -0.62
CA GLY A 80 -4.19 13.35 -0.47
C GLY A 80 -4.55 11.99 -1.07
N LYS A 81 -5.83 11.76 -1.41
CA LYS A 81 -6.30 10.47 -1.95
C LYS A 81 -5.55 10.07 -3.21
N ARG A 82 -5.30 11.03 -4.10
CA ARG A 82 -4.54 10.80 -5.35
C ARG A 82 -3.11 10.34 -5.04
N TRP A 83 -2.44 11.01 -4.10
CA TRP A 83 -1.08 10.65 -3.69
C TRP A 83 -1.04 9.24 -3.09
N VAL A 84 -1.96 8.93 -2.18
CA VAL A 84 -2.06 7.61 -1.53
C VAL A 84 -2.18 6.49 -2.57
N PHE A 85 -3.06 6.62 -3.56
CA PHE A 85 -3.19 5.61 -4.61
C PHE A 85 -2.00 5.52 -5.55
N ALA A 86 -1.35 6.64 -5.87
CA ALA A 86 -0.12 6.63 -6.65
C ALA A 86 0.98 5.86 -5.90
N THR A 87 1.16 6.14 -4.62
CA THR A 87 2.13 5.44 -3.76
C THR A 87 1.80 3.95 -3.61
N LEU A 88 0.53 3.59 -3.40
CA LEU A 88 0.11 2.18 -3.34
C LEU A 88 0.39 1.43 -4.64
N ASN A 89 0.11 2.04 -5.80
CA ASN A 89 0.41 1.46 -7.11
C ASN A 89 1.92 1.19 -7.27
N ASP A 90 2.77 2.17 -6.96
CA ASP A 90 4.22 2.02 -7.07
C ASP A 90 4.76 0.93 -6.13
N LEU A 91 4.31 0.93 -4.87
CA LEU A 91 4.70 -0.09 -3.89
C LEU A 91 4.22 -1.50 -4.29
N TRP A 92 3.02 -1.62 -4.85
CA TRP A 92 2.49 -2.88 -5.36
C TRP A 92 3.29 -3.38 -6.56
N ARG A 93 3.64 -2.50 -7.52
CA ARG A 93 4.49 -2.86 -8.68
C ARG A 93 5.88 -3.31 -8.24
N VAL A 94 6.49 -2.60 -7.30
CA VAL A 94 7.81 -2.96 -6.73
C VAL A 94 7.73 -4.30 -6.02
N HIS A 95 6.69 -4.54 -5.22
CA HIS A 95 6.50 -5.81 -4.52
C HIS A 95 6.33 -6.97 -5.52
N LYS A 96 5.46 -6.82 -6.53
CA LYS A 96 5.23 -7.79 -7.59
C LYS A 96 6.52 -8.13 -8.34
N SER A 97 7.31 -7.10 -8.69
CA SER A 97 8.59 -7.27 -9.37
C SER A 97 9.60 -8.06 -8.53
N ARG A 98 9.77 -7.69 -7.25
CA ARG A 98 10.66 -8.40 -6.31
C ARG A 98 10.23 -9.86 -6.12
N LEU A 99 8.94 -10.12 -5.99
CA LEU A 99 8.41 -11.47 -5.82
C LEU A 99 8.68 -12.34 -7.07
N LYS A 100 8.42 -11.79 -8.27
CA LYS A 100 8.75 -12.49 -9.51
C LYS A 100 10.24 -12.75 -9.67
N LYS A 101 11.10 -11.77 -9.34
CA LYS A 101 12.56 -11.96 -9.39
C LYS A 101 13.02 -13.08 -8.46
N ASN A 102 12.51 -13.10 -7.22
CA ASN A 102 12.99 -14.03 -6.20
C ASN A 102 12.45 -15.45 -6.35
N HIS A 103 11.23 -15.61 -6.89
CA HIS A 103 10.55 -16.91 -6.91
C HIS A 103 10.24 -17.42 -8.32
N PHE A 104 9.86 -16.54 -9.25
CA PHE A 104 9.47 -16.98 -10.59
C PHE A 104 10.66 -17.08 -11.55
N TYR A 105 11.47 -16.03 -11.65
CA TYR A 105 12.63 -16.00 -12.54
C TYR A 105 13.87 -16.68 -11.97
N LYS A 106 13.85 -17.07 -10.69
CA LYS A 106 14.91 -17.84 -10.06
C LYS A 106 15.06 -19.23 -10.68
N TYR A 107 13.95 -19.83 -11.11
CA TYR A 107 13.93 -21.17 -11.71
C TYR A 107 13.66 -21.10 -13.21
N LYS A 108 14.48 -21.85 -13.97
CA LYS A 108 14.45 -21.83 -15.45
C LYS A 108 13.27 -22.63 -16.01
N THR A 109 12.96 -23.79 -15.42
CA THR A 109 11.89 -24.68 -15.89
C THR A 109 10.62 -24.52 -15.05
N VAL A 110 9.48 -24.88 -15.63
CA VAL A 110 8.19 -24.86 -14.92
C VAL A 110 8.20 -25.89 -13.78
N GLN A 111 8.72 -27.11 -14.00
CA GLN A 111 8.81 -28.14 -12.96
C GLN A 111 9.53 -27.66 -11.69
N GLN A 112 10.68 -27.01 -11.84
CA GLN A 112 11.43 -26.44 -10.71
C GLN A 112 10.66 -25.36 -9.95
N ARG A 113 9.73 -24.64 -10.60
CA ARG A 113 8.86 -23.64 -9.94
C ARG A 113 7.71 -24.25 -9.15
N TRP A 114 7.30 -25.48 -9.48
CA TRP A 114 6.20 -26.15 -8.79
C TRP A 114 6.69 -26.95 -7.58
N GLU A 115 7.94 -27.42 -7.64
CA GLU A 115 8.60 -28.16 -6.57
C GLU A 115 9.16 -27.28 -5.43
N ASN A 116 9.25 -25.96 -5.63
CA ASN A 116 9.82 -24.99 -4.69
C ASN A 116 8.90 -23.79 -4.46
#